data_AF-A0A350UZ75-F1
#
_entry.id   AF-A0A350UZ75-F1
#
_cell.length_a   1.000
_cell.length_b   1.000
_cell.length_c   1.000
_cell.angle_alpha   90.00
_cell.angle_beta   90.00
_cell.angle_gamma   90.00
#
_symmetry.space_group_name_H-M   'P 1'
#
loop_
_entity.id
_entity.type
_entity.pdbx_description
1 polymer ?
#
loop_
_entity_poly.entity_id
_entity_poly.type
_entity_poly.pdbx_seq_one_letter_code
_entity_poly.pdbx_strand_id
1 'polypeptide(L)'
;FEYDISKEEETQLTEGYRAHAPAYSGDGKWICFVRNYDGTQNLFISPAPNGKMLDKKNIKQITSFTNGEQIYAPRWSPVGNNIVFDYSKEGSRQIAEINIDTREIFFIFNDPNIDFRSPVYTKDGAAIVFASDITGIYNIYKYDLINNARMTKESSIVFMQQLTNVIGGAFMPSVDSEKNLTFASWQTTGYKINELKDYTELDSVITEKNANYIRPDKLVVKYEQENSENSSLQKNKYDFLKLRNFKDDSVRSYTSTKYNNVATPLFIIPVLRFDNYT
;
A
#
# COMPACT_ATOMS: atom_id res chain seq x y z
N PHE A 1 16.05 12.27 5.44
CA PHE A 1 17.49 12.57 5.34
C PHE A 1 17.99 12.03 4.01
N GLU A 2 19.09 12.57 3.50
CA GLU A 2 19.87 12.00 2.40
C GLU A 2 21.19 11.51 3.00
N TYR A 3 21.57 10.28 2.66
CA TYR A 3 22.80 9.67 3.18
C TYR A 3 23.75 9.41 2.02
N ASP A 4 24.94 10.00 2.08
CA ASP A 4 26.02 9.75 1.12
C ASP A 4 26.85 8.57 1.62
N ILE A 5 26.70 7.42 0.97
CA ILE A 5 27.39 6.17 1.35
C ILE A 5 28.91 6.32 1.24
N SER A 6 29.40 7.11 0.26
CA SER A 6 30.85 7.25 0.03
C SER A 6 31.54 8.11 1.09
N LYS A 7 30.81 9.08 1.64
CA LYS A 7 31.31 9.97 2.69
C LYS A 7 30.87 9.56 4.09
N GLU A 8 29.94 8.61 4.19
CA GLU A 8 29.25 8.24 5.42
C GLU A 8 28.56 9.44 6.11
N GLU A 9 28.08 10.40 5.30
CA GLU A 9 27.50 11.67 5.77
C GLU A 9 25.98 11.69 5.62
N GLU A 10 25.29 12.18 6.65
CA GLU A 10 23.83 12.34 6.66
C GLU A 10 23.43 13.82 6.59
N THR A 11 22.54 14.16 5.66
CA THR A 11 21.97 15.50 5.51
C THR A 11 20.47 15.51 5.82
N GLN A 12 20.05 16.40 6.71
CA GLN A 12 18.62 16.67 6.93
C GLN A 12 18.01 17.43 5.77
N LEU A 13 16.98 16.86 5.16
CA LEU A 13 16.33 17.46 3.98
C LEU A 13 15.20 18.44 4.33
N THR A 14 14.49 18.21 5.43
CA THR A 14 13.37 19.04 5.88
C THR A 14 13.27 19.06 7.40
N GLU A 15 12.62 20.08 7.96
CA GLU A 15 12.34 20.21 9.38
C GLU A 15 10.84 20.52 9.59
N GLY A 16 10.18 19.78 10.49
CA GLY A 16 8.76 19.97 10.82
C GLY A 16 7.79 19.74 9.66
N TYR A 17 8.27 19.30 8.50
CA TYR A 17 7.46 19.26 7.27
C TYR A 17 6.50 18.07 7.22
N ARG A 18 6.68 17.06 8.09
CA ARG A 18 5.95 15.78 8.08
C ARG A 18 6.03 15.07 6.72
N ALA A 19 7.21 15.17 6.09
CA ALA A 19 7.54 14.53 4.82
C ALA A 19 8.06 13.11 5.02
N HIS A 20 7.69 12.20 4.12
CA HIS A 20 8.12 10.80 4.13
C HIS A 20 8.05 10.18 2.73
N ALA A 21 8.49 8.92 2.62
CA ALA A 21 8.51 8.13 1.38
C ALA A 21 9.11 8.87 0.16
N PRO A 22 10.38 9.31 0.25
CA PRO A 22 11.04 9.98 -0.87
C PRO A 22 11.35 9.03 -2.03
N ALA A 23 11.32 9.53 -3.26
CA ALA A 23 11.89 8.85 -4.43
C ALA A 23 12.48 9.85 -5.42
N TYR A 24 13.65 9.52 -6.00
CA TYR A 24 14.27 10.35 -7.02
C TYR A 24 13.65 10.11 -8.40
N SER A 25 13.70 11.12 -9.27
CA SER A 25 13.47 10.95 -10.70
C SER A 25 14.56 10.07 -11.33
N GLY A 26 14.25 9.46 -12.48
CA GLY A 26 15.20 8.61 -13.20
C GLY A 26 16.51 9.31 -13.59
N ASP A 27 16.48 10.62 -13.79
CA ASP A 27 17.64 11.46 -14.08
C ASP A 27 18.30 12.08 -12.83
N GLY A 28 17.78 11.79 -11.64
CA GLY A 28 18.29 12.27 -10.36
C GLY A 28 18.12 13.77 -10.10
N LYS A 29 17.45 14.53 -11.00
CA LYS A 29 17.30 15.99 -10.86
C LYS A 29 16.17 16.41 -9.94
N TRP A 30 15.24 15.52 -9.66
CA TRP A 30 14.07 15.77 -8.84
C TRP A 30 13.92 14.70 -7.76
N ILE A 31 13.23 15.08 -6.70
CA ILE A 31 12.75 14.19 -5.65
C ILE A 31 11.24 14.40 -5.50
N CYS A 32 10.48 13.32 -5.45
CA CYS A 32 9.11 13.33 -4.97
C CYS A 32 9.05 12.81 -3.53
N PHE A 33 8.04 13.24 -2.78
CA PHE A 33 7.80 12.81 -1.41
C PHE A 33 6.35 13.07 -1.00
N VAL A 34 5.90 12.38 0.04
CA VAL A 34 4.56 12.53 0.60
C VAL A 34 4.62 13.46 1.80
N ARG A 35 3.68 14.39 1.90
CA ARG A 35 3.47 15.23 3.08
C ARG A 35 2.12 14.94 3.69
N ASN A 36 2.09 14.74 5.00
CA ASN A 36 0.85 14.63 5.76
C ASN A 36 0.46 15.98 6.39
N TYR A 37 -0.79 16.38 6.21
CA TYR A 37 -1.39 17.52 6.86
C TYR A 37 -2.82 17.17 7.27
N ASP A 38 -3.09 17.26 8.58
CA ASP A 38 -4.41 17.03 9.17
C ASP A 38 -5.09 15.73 8.68
N GLY A 39 -4.37 14.61 8.82
CA GLY A 39 -4.86 13.31 8.38
C GLY A 39 -4.75 13.07 6.87
N THR A 40 -4.80 14.10 6.02
CA THR A 40 -4.72 13.95 4.56
C THR A 40 -3.28 13.98 4.06
N GLN A 41 -2.96 13.16 3.06
CA GLN A 41 -1.65 13.10 2.45
C GLN A 41 -1.66 13.61 1.02
N ASN A 42 -0.62 14.34 0.65
CA ASN A 42 -0.44 14.86 -0.70
C ASN A 42 0.99 14.62 -1.18
N LEU A 43 1.12 14.46 -2.51
CA LEU A 43 2.38 14.29 -3.19
C LEU A 43 3.01 15.66 -3.46
N PHE A 44 4.31 15.77 -3.26
CA PHE A 44 5.10 16.97 -3.51
C PHE A 44 6.35 16.61 -4.30
N ILE A 45 6.91 17.57 -5.03
CA ILE A 45 8.21 17.46 -5.69
C ILE A 45 9.11 18.64 -5.35
N SER A 46 10.42 18.45 -5.48
CA SER A 46 11.43 19.49 -5.36
C SER A 46 12.64 19.13 -6.23
N PRO A 47 13.48 20.11 -6.66
CA PRO A 47 14.80 19.79 -7.18
C PRO A 47 15.59 18.91 -6.18
N ALA A 48 16.41 18.02 -6.70
CA ALA A 48 17.19 17.10 -5.89
C ALA A 48 18.11 17.85 -4.91
N PRO A 49 18.15 17.43 -3.63
CA PRO A 49 18.86 18.15 -2.57
C PRO A 49 20.38 18.15 -2.75
N ASN A 50 20.97 17.04 -3.22
CA ASN A 50 22.41 16.89 -3.46
C ASN A 50 23.27 17.32 -2.26
N GLY A 51 22.97 16.77 -1.08
CA GLY A 51 23.66 17.05 0.17
C GLY A 51 23.24 18.36 0.83
N LYS A 52 22.07 18.91 0.49
CA LYS A 52 21.55 20.17 1.08
C LYS A 52 20.10 20.05 1.51
N MET A 53 19.71 20.87 2.48
CA MET A 53 18.31 21.02 2.85
C MET A 53 17.49 21.53 1.66
N LEU A 54 16.25 21.04 1.51
CA LEU A 54 15.37 21.48 0.43
C LEU A 54 14.99 22.96 0.60
N ASP A 55 15.07 23.72 -0.49
CA ASP A 55 14.51 25.07 -0.54
C ASP A 55 12.98 24.99 -0.62
N LYS A 56 12.32 25.42 0.47
CA LYS A 56 10.85 25.43 0.58
C LYS A 56 10.17 26.21 -0.54
N LYS A 57 10.84 27.20 -1.16
CA LYS A 57 10.29 27.97 -2.29
C LYS A 57 10.18 27.16 -3.58
N ASN A 58 11.00 26.12 -3.72
CA ASN A 58 11.04 25.27 -4.91
C ASN A 58 10.24 23.98 -4.74
N ILE A 59 9.63 23.77 -3.56
CA ILE A 59 8.72 22.65 -3.32
C ILE A 59 7.39 22.93 -4.00
N LYS A 60 6.94 22.00 -4.84
CA LYS A 60 5.65 22.07 -5.55
C LYS A 60 4.74 20.96 -5.05
N GLN A 61 3.54 21.34 -4.64
CA GLN A 61 2.47 20.37 -4.38
C GLN A 61 1.96 19.81 -5.71
N ILE A 62 1.84 18.49 -5.81
CA ILE A 62 1.41 17.75 -7.00
C ILE A 62 -0.07 17.39 -6.95
N THR A 63 -0.53 16.84 -5.83
CA THR A 63 -1.94 16.52 -5.58
C THR A 63 -2.55 17.50 -4.58
N SER A 64 -3.86 17.70 -4.63
CA SER A 64 -4.59 18.62 -3.74
C SER A 64 -5.79 17.96 -3.05
N PHE A 65 -5.57 16.77 -2.49
CA PHE A 65 -6.55 16.03 -1.70
C PHE A 65 -6.88 16.74 -0.39
N THR A 66 -8.11 16.59 0.11
CA THR A 66 -8.63 17.33 1.28
C THR A 66 -9.53 16.52 2.21
N ASN A 67 -9.79 15.25 1.93
CA ASN A 67 -10.82 14.45 2.57
C ASN A 67 -10.26 13.09 3.04
N GLY A 68 -9.11 13.10 3.73
CA GLY A 68 -8.54 11.92 4.37
C GLY A 68 -7.76 10.97 3.44
N GLU A 69 -7.59 11.32 2.17
CA GLU A 69 -6.84 10.52 1.22
C GLU A 69 -5.40 10.25 1.71
N GLN A 70 -4.93 9.01 1.53
CA GLN A 70 -3.59 8.56 1.85
C GLN A 70 -2.80 8.22 0.58
N ILE A 71 -1.51 8.55 0.57
CA ILE A 71 -0.57 8.24 -0.52
C ILE A 71 0.60 7.45 0.05
N TYR A 72 0.89 6.27 -0.50
CA TYR A 72 2.05 5.49 -0.08
C TYR A 72 3.01 5.21 -1.23
N ALA A 73 4.28 5.01 -0.88
CA ALA A 73 5.33 4.51 -1.75
C ALA A 73 5.37 5.14 -3.16
N PRO A 74 5.36 6.49 -3.30
CA PRO A 74 5.45 7.09 -4.62
C PRO A 74 6.77 6.70 -5.29
N ARG A 75 6.71 6.37 -6.58
CA ARG A 75 7.87 6.06 -7.41
C ARG A 75 7.79 6.88 -8.68
N TRP A 76 8.86 7.60 -8.97
CA TRP A 76 8.99 8.34 -10.22
C TRP A 76 9.28 7.36 -11.37
N SER A 77 8.65 7.59 -12.52
CA SER A 77 8.98 6.87 -13.75
C SER A 77 10.46 7.08 -14.13
N PRO A 78 11.19 6.03 -14.51
CA PRO A 78 12.58 6.17 -14.93
C PRO A 78 12.74 6.87 -16.29
N VAL A 79 11.65 6.99 -17.07
CA VAL A 79 11.68 7.46 -18.47
C VAL A 79 10.76 8.66 -18.75
N GLY A 80 10.04 9.19 -17.76
CA GLY A 80 9.06 10.26 -18.00
C GLY A 80 8.62 11.03 -16.77
N ASN A 81 7.63 11.90 -16.96
CA ASN A 81 7.10 12.83 -15.95
C ASN A 81 5.91 12.25 -15.17
N ASN A 82 5.86 10.92 -15.02
CA ASN A 82 4.82 10.25 -14.26
C ASN A 82 5.33 9.79 -12.90
N ILE A 83 4.46 9.78 -11.90
CA ILE A 83 4.70 9.18 -10.59
C ILE A 83 3.59 8.18 -10.32
N VAL A 84 3.94 6.93 -10.03
CA VAL A 84 3.02 5.90 -9.57
C VAL A 84 3.02 5.84 -8.05
N PHE A 85 1.89 5.57 -7.41
CA PHE A 85 1.75 5.51 -5.96
C PHE A 85 0.56 4.65 -5.52
N ASP A 86 0.60 4.17 -4.27
CA ASP A 86 -0.58 3.60 -3.61
C ASP A 86 -1.50 4.75 -3.21
N TYR A 87 -2.78 4.61 -3.47
CA TYR A 87 -3.82 5.51 -3.03
C TYR A 87 -4.83 4.77 -2.16
N SER A 88 -5.27 5.37 -1.05
CA SER A 88 -6.42 4.88 -0.29
C SER A 88 -7.28 6.03 0.19
N LYS A 89 -8.60 5.83 0.11
CA LYS A 89 -9.62 6.63 0.74
C LYS A 89 -10.70 5.66 1.20
N GLU A 90 -10.79 5.46 2.52
CA GLU A 90 -11.78 4.57 3.15
C GLU A 90 -11.79 3.12 2.64
N GLY A 91 -10.64 2.43 2.66
CA GLY A 91 -10.62 1.00 2.32
C GLY A 91 -9.29 0.48 1.79
N SER A 92 -9.38 -0.54 0.94
CA SER A 92 -8.24 -1.20 0.29
C SER A 92 -7.43 -0.22 -0.57
N ARG A 93 -6.11 -0.40 -0.61
CA ARG A 93 -5.25 0.44 -1.43
C ARG A 93 -5.39 0.11 -2.91
N GLN A 94 -5.31 1.16 -3.72
CA GLN A 94 -5.34 1.16 -5.17
C GLN A 94 -4.01 1.67 -5.70
N ILE A 95 -3.72 1.44 -6.98
CA ILE A 95 -2.55 2.05 -7.62
C ILE A 95 -3.01 3.13 -8.58
N ALA A 96 -2.46 4.32 -8.39
CA ALA A 96 -2.67 5.47 -9.27
C ALA A 96 -1.35 5.96 -9.85
N GLU A 97 -1.43 6.57 -11.02
CA GLU A 97 -0.36 7.28 -11.69
C GLU A 97 -0.78 8.73 -11.89
N ILE A 98 0.11 9.68 -11.64
CA ILE A 98 -0.10 11.10 -11.93
C ILE A 98 0.95 11.59 -12.93
N ASN A 99 0.48 12.32 -13.94
CA ASN A 99 1.37 13.11 -14.79
C ASN A 99 1.66 14.47 -14.13
N ILE A 100 2.93 14.81 -13.98
CA ILE A 100 3.36 16.02 -13.27
C ILE A 100 3.02 17.30 -14.03
N ASP A 101 2.99 17.25 -15.36
CA ASP A 101 2.74 18.42 -16.18
C ASP A 101 1.24 18.72 -16.26
N THR A 102 0.41 17.70 -16.54
CA THR A 102 -1.04 17.87 -16.67
C THR A 102 -1.79 17.85 -15.35
N ARG A 103 -1.19 17.29 -14.28
CA ARG A 103 -1.82 17.03 -12.96
C ARG A 103 -2.97 16.04 -13.00
N GLU A 104 -3.12 15.32 -14.09
CA GLU A 104 -4.14 14.30 -14.24
C GLU A 104 -3.73 13.03 -13.48
N ILE A 105 -4.66 12.54 -12.64
CA ILE A 105 -4.52 11.27 -11.93
C ILE A 105 -5.29 10.21 -12.71
N PHE A 106 -4.60 9.13 -13.03
CA PHE A 106 -5.16 7.94 -13.63
C PHE A 106 -5.04 6.78 -12.64
N PHE A 107 -6.15 6.11 -12.33
CA PHE A 107 -6.15 4.90 -11.52
C PHE A 107 -5.85 3.69 -12.41
N ILE A 108 -4.66 3.12 -12.26
CA ILE A 108 -4.27 1.88 -12.94
C ILE A 108 -5.14 0.72 -12.43
N PHE A 109 -5.37 0.67 -11.12
CA PHE A 109 -6.32 -0.25 -10.49
C PHE A 109 -7.31 0.53 -9.62
N ASN A 110 -8.57 0.08 -9.60
CA ASN A 110 -9.64 0.69 -8.82
C ASN A 110 -10.71 -0.35 -8.42
N ASP A 111 -10.30 -1.34 -7.64
CA ASP A 111 -11.19 -2.35 -7.06
C ASP A 111 -11.18 -2.25 -5.53
N PRO A 112 -12.29 -1.86 -4.88
CA PRO A 112 -12.33 -1.71 -3.42
C PRO A 112 -12.15 -3.03 -2.66
N ASN A 113 -12.28 -4.18 -3.32
CA ASN A 113 -12.18 -5.49 -2.68
C ASN A 113 -10.78 -6.11 -2.77
N ILE A 114 -9.92 -5.56 -3.62
CA ILE A 114 -8.55 -6.02 -3.84
C ILE A 114 -7.60 -4.91 -3.40
N ASP A 115 -6.56 -5.31 -2.70
CA ASP A 115 -5.53 -4.40 -2.23
C ASP A 115 -4.30 -4.48 -3.15
N PHE A 116 -3.84 -3.33 -3.64
CA PHE A 116 -2.69 -3.15 -4.52
C PHE A 116 -1.69 -2.22 -3.85
N ARG A 117 -0.43 -2.66 -3.71
CA ARG A 117 0.58 -1.97 -2.89
C ARG A 117 1.95 -1.91 -3.51
N SER A 118 2.67 -0.85 -3.14
CA SER A 118 4.10 -0.66 -3.36
C SER A 118 4.52 -0.86 -4.82
N PRO A 119 3.90 -0.16 -5.79
CA PRO A 119 4.29 -0.24 -7.18
C PRO A 119 5.71 0.29 -7.38
N VAL A 120 6.45 -0.37 -8.26
CA VAL A 120 7.73 0.07 -8.79
C VAL A 120 7.72 -0.07 -10.30
N TYR A 121 8.29 0.89 -11.02
CA TYR A 121 8.46 0.74 -12.45
C TYR A 121 9.56 -0.28 -12.77
N THR A 122 9.42 -0.99 -13.88
CA THR A 122 10.56 -1.61 -14.56
C THR A 122 11.52 -0.52 -15.05
N LYS A 123 12.80 -0.86 -15.26
CA LYS A 123 13.83 0.14 -15.60
C LYS A 123 13.56 0.91 -16.90
N ASP A 124 12.90 0.26 -17.85
CA ASP A 124 12.44 0.84 -19.12
C ASP A 124 11.15 1.66 -19.00
N GLY A 125 10.51 1.65 -17.83
CA GLY A 125 9.22 2.31 -17.57
C GLY A 125 8.02 1.66 -18.29
N ALA A 126 8.22 0.50 -18.92
CA ALA A 126 7.20 -0.15 -19.72
C ALA A 126 6.13 -0.87 -18.89
N ALA A 127 6.44 -1.20 -17.63
CA ALA A 127 5.58 -1.95 -16.74
C ALA A 127 5.74 -1.47 -15.29
N ILE A 128 4.81 -1.89 -14.44
CA ILE A 128 4.94 -1.82 -12.98
C ILE A 128 4.96 -3.21 -12.38
N VAL A 129 5.67 -3.34 -11.26
CA VAL A 129 5.66 -4.51 -10.38
C VAL A 129 5.15 -4.07 -9.02
N PHE A 130 4.22 -4.83 -8.44
CA PHE A 130 3.51 -4.46 -7.22
C PHE A 130 3.09 -5.70 -6.43
N ALA A 131 2.71 -5.52 -5.17
CA ALA A 131 2.13 -6.56 -4.35
C ALA A 131 0.60 -6.47 -4.39
N SER A 132 -0.11 -7.61 -4.50
CA SER A 132 -1.56 -7.64 -4.43
C SER A 132 -2.10 -8.91 -3.77
N ASP A 133 -3.23 -8.79 -3.08
CA ASP A 133 -3.97 -9.91 -2.49
C ASP A 133 -5.10 -10.44 -3.38
N ILE A 134 -5.05 -10.19 -4.69
CA ILE A 134 -6.06 -10.65 -5.67
C ILE A 134 -6.33 -12.16 -5.59
N THR A 135 -5.32 -12.97 -5.27
CA THR A 135 -5.45 -14.42 -5.08
C THR A 135 -5.69 -14.82 -3.63
N GLY A 136 -5.90 -13.87 -2.71
CA GLY A 136 -6.22 -14.04 -1.29
C GLY A 136 -5.03 -13.94 -0.32
N ILE A 137 -3.81 -14.17 -0.79
CA ILE A 137 -2.55 -13.88 -0.09
C ILE A 137 -1.76 -12.92 -0.97
N TYR A 138 -1.02 -11.98 -0.36
CA TYR A 138 -0.19 -11.05 -1.11
C TYR A 138 0.86 -11.79 -1.94
N ASN A 139 0.85 -11.59 -3.24
CA ASN A 139 1.90 -12.02 -4.15
C ASN A 139 2.41 -10.82 -4.95
N ILE A 140 3.56 -10.99 -5.62
CA ILE A 140 4.08 -9.98 -6.53
C ILE A 140 3.51 -10.24 -7.93
N TYR A 141 3.07 -9.16 -8.56
CA TYR A 141 2.49 -9.14 -9.90
C TYR A 141 3.22 -8.09 -10.74
N LYS A 142 3.19 -8.29 -12.06
CA LYS A 142 3.62 -7.33 -13.07
C LYS A 142 2.44 -6.94 -13.96
N TYR A 143 2.41 -5.67 -14.35
CA TYR A 143 1.41 -5.12 -15.27
C TYR A 143 2.08 -4.25 -16.32
N ASP A 144 1.85 -4.54 -17.59
CA ASP A 144 2.42 -3.80 -18.71
C ASP A 144 1.63 -2.51 -18.99
N LEU A 145 2.30 -1.36 -18.96
CA LEU A 145 1.71 -0.03 -19.19
C LEU A 145 1.59 0.33 -20.66
N ILE A 146 2.46 -0.21 -21.53
CA ILE A 146 2.55 0.14 -22.96
C ILE A 146 1.40 -0.46 -23.77
N ASN A 147 0.87 -1.60 -23.34
CA ASN A 147 -0.24 -2.30 -24.01
C ASN A 147 -1.60 -1.65 -23.73
N ASN A 148 -1.68 -0.32 -23.76
CA ASN A 148 -2.90 0.51 -23.85
C ASN A 148 -4.19 0.00 -23.18
N ALA A 149 -4.09 -0.72 -22.06
CA ALA A 149 -5.24 -1.06 -21.24
C ALA A 149 -5.52 0.11 -20.29
N ARG A 150 -5.73 1.30 -20.86
CA ARG A 150 -6.63 2.31 -20.28
C ARG A 150 -8.11 1.91 -20.49
N MET A 151 -8.34 0.67 -20.91
CA MET A 151 -9.62 0.07 -21.25
C MET A 151 -10.15 -0.71 -20.04
N THR A 152 -11.32 -0.28 -19.53
CA THR A 152 -12.30 -0.97 -18.66
C THR A 152 -11.79 -1.83 -17.47
N LYS A 153 -12.52 -1.77 -16.34
CA LYS A 153 -12.26 -2.59 -15.12
C LYS A 153 -11.98 -4.08 -15.38
N GLU A 154 -12.63 -4.65 -16.40
CA GLU A 154 -12.51 -6.06 -16.76
C GLU A 154 -11.20 -6.39 -17.48
N SER A 155 -10.57 -5.42 -18.15
CA SER A 155 -9.34 -5.69 -18.94
C SER A 155 -8.08 -5.62 -18.08
N SER A 156 -8.05 -4.81 -17.02
CA SER A 156 -6.82 -4.63 -16.19
C SER A 156 -6.37 -5.90 -15.47
N ILE A 157 -7.27 -6.82 -15.13
CA ILE A 157 -6.91 -8.10 -14.50
C ILE A 157 -6.31 -9.09 -15.49
N VAL A 158 -6.76 -9.06 -16.75
CA VAL A 158 -6.30 -9.99 -17.81
C VAL A 158 -4.85 -9.73 -18.21
N PHE A 159 -4.33 -8.53 -17.98
CA PHE A 159 -2.95 -8.15 -18.29
C PHE A 159 -2.01 -8.18 -17.07
N MET A 160 -2.45 -8.74 -15.94
CA MET A 160 -1.60 -8.94 -14.76
C MET A 160 -0.92 -10.31 -14.80
N GLN A 161 0.41 -10.30 -14.73
CA GLN A 161 1.24 -11.49 -14.66
C GLN A 161 1.65 -11.75 -13.20
N GLN A 162 1.32 -12.92 -12.66
CA GLN A 162 1.77 -13.29 -11.31
C GLN A 162 3.23 -13.76 -11.36
N LEU A 163 4.07 -13.20 -10.49
CA LEU A 163 5.51 -13.49 -10.43
C LEU A 163 5.91 -14.37 -9.24
N THR A 164 5.13 -14.36 -8.16
CA THR A 164 5.38 -15.18 -6.97
C THR A 164 4.15 -15.99 -6.59
N ASN A 165 4.35 -17.13 -5.95
CA ASN A 165 3.28 -17.90 -5.30
C ASN A 165 3.76 -18.40 -3.93
N VAL A 166 3.59 -17.57 -2.91
CA VAL A 166 4.08 -17.83 -1.54
C VAL A 166 2.94 -17.99 -0.55
N ILE A 167 3.20 -18.71 0.56
CA ILE A 167 2.18 -19.03 1.57
C ILE A 167 1.96 -17.90 2.60
N GLY A 168 3.01 -17.17 3.00
CA GLY A 168 2.90 -16.12 4.02
C GLY A 168 2.70 -14.70 3.47
N GLY A 169 2.89 -14.52 2.17
CA GLY A 169 2.77 -13.24 1.48
C GLY A 169 4.10 -12.66 1.02
N ALA A 170 4.07 -11.91 -0.08
CA ALA A 170 5.18 -11.20 -0.69
C ALA A 170 4.84 -9.71 -0.86
N PHE A 171 5.78 -8.84 -0.53
CA PHE A 171 5.56 -7.41 -0.33
C PHE A 171 6.74 -6.57 -0.79
N MET A 172 6.49 -5.28 -1.03
CA MET A 172 7.50 -4.24 -1.25
C MET A 172 8.54 -4.64 -2.31
N PRO A 173 8.10 -4.92 -3.55
CA PRO A 173 9.01 -5.33 -4.60
C PRO A 173 9.98 -4.20 -4.98
N SER A 174 11.13 -4.59 -5.50
CA SER A 174 12.09 -3.74 -6.19
C SER A 174 12.66 -4.53 -7.36
N VAL A 175 12.84 -3.88 -8.51
CA VAL A 175 13.37 -4.50 -9.72
C VAL A 175 14.60 -3.72 -10.17
N ASP A 176 15.68 -4.44 -10.48
CA ASP A 176 16.89 -3.86 -11.04
C ASP A 176 16.91 -3.84 -12.58
N SER A 177 18.01 -3.42 -13.17
CA SER A 177 18.18 -3.36 -14.63
C SER A 177 18.33 -4.72 -15.31
N GLU A 178 18.61 -5.78 -14.54
CA GLU A 178 18.83 -7.15 -15.02
C GLU A 178 17.59 -8.03 -14.84
N LYS A 179 16.44 -7.42 -14.51
CA LYS A 179 15.19 -8.12 -14.16
C LYS A 179 15.36 -9.04 -12.95
N ASN A 180 16.22 -8.70 -12.00
CA ASN A 180 16.19 -9.34 -10.69
C ASN A 180 15.11 -8.65 -9.84
N LEU A 181 14.18 -9.43 -9.30
CA LEU A 181 13.12 -8.99 -8.42
C LEU A 181 13.52 -9.29 -6.97
N THR A 182 13.74 -8.24 -6.18
CA THR A 182 13.89 -8.33 -4.73
C THR A 182 12.57 -8.00 -4.03
N PHE A 183 12.19 -8.78 -3.03
CA PHE A 183 10.95 -8.54 -2.26
C PHE A 183 11.03 -9.09 -0.84
N ALA A 184 10.23 -8.53 0.05
CA ALA A 184 10.05 -9.06 1.41
C ALA A 184 8.97 -10.15 1.41
N SER A 185 9.23 -11.31 2.01
CA SER A 185 8.21 -12.34 2.24
C SER A 185 8.04 -12.66 3.71
N TRP A 186 6.82 -12.99 4.13
CA TRP A 186 6.58 -13.47 5.48
C TRP A 186 6.70 -14.99 5.52
N GLN A 187 7.51 -15.48 6.46
CA GLN A 187 7.74 -16.91 6.69
C GLN A 187 7.47 -17.25 8.16
N THR A 188 7.57 -18.52 8.53
CA THR A 188 7.34 -18.99 9.91
C THR A 188 8.21 -18.30 10.96
N THR A 189 9.35 -17.73 10.55
CA THR A 189 10.29 -17.01 11.42
C THR A 189 10.29 -15.49 11.19
N GLY A 190 9.27 -14.95 10.53
CA GLY A 190 9.11 -13.52 10.25
C GLY A 190 9.51 -13.12 8.82
N TYR A 191 9.74 -11.82 8.61
CA TYR A 191 10.09 -11.28 7.29
C TYR A 191 11.48 -11.71 6.83
N LYS A 192 11.59 -12.11 5.56
CA LYS A 192 12.84 -12.38 4.84
C LYS A 192 12.91 -11.56 3.58
N ILE A 193 14.12 -11.17 3.17
CA ILE A 193 14.37 -10.61 1.84
C ILE A 193 14.70 -11.76 0.89
N ASN A 194 14.05 -11.77 -0.26
CA ASN A 194 14.20 -12.80 -1.28
C ASN A 194 14.52 -12.13 -2.60
N GLU A 195 15.22 -12.85 -3.46
CA GLU A 195 15.58 -12.43 -4.81
C GLU A 195 15.15 -13.51 -5.79
N LEU A 196 14.47 -13.10 -6.86
CA LEU A 196 14.22 -13.90 -8.05
C LEU A 196 15.02 -13.30 -9.19
N LYS A 197 15.98 -14.07 -9.71
CA LYS A 197 16.83 -13.62 -10.81
C LYS A 197 16.15 -13.85 -12.15
N ASP A 198 16.30 -12.88 -13.06
CA ASP A 198 15.67 -12.87 -14.39
C ASP A 198 14.22 -13.36 -14.33
N TYR A 199 13.39 -12.69 -13.51
CA TYR A 199 12.05 -13.19 -13.23
C TYR A 199 11.24 -13.34 -14.52
N THR A 200 10.53 -14.46 -14.62
CA THR A 200 9.56 -14.72 -15.68
C THR A 200 8.16 -14.80 -15.09
N GLU A 201 7.15 -14.77 -15.95
CA GLU A 201 5.80 -15.14 -15.54
C GLU A 201 5.79 -16.58 -14.99
N LEU A 202 4.93 -16.82 -14.00
CA LEU A 202 4.69 -18.18 -13.51
C LEU A 202 4.07 -19.04 -14.61
N ASP A 203 4.40 -20.33 -14.59
CA ASP A 203 3.77 -21.32 -15.45
C ASP A 203 2.23 -21.25 -15.29
N SER A 204 1.51 -21.21 -16.42
CA SER A 204 0.05 -21.09 -16.46
C SER A 204 -0.64 -22.23 -15.70
N VAL A 205 -0.02 -23.41 -15.61
CA VAL A 205 -0.55 -24.54 -14.83
C VAL A 205 -0.57 -24.21 -13.33
N ILE A 206 0.40 -23.43 -12.83
CA ILE A 206 0.47 -23.02 -11.42
C ILE A 206 -0.59 -21.96 -11.13
N THR A 207 -0.75 -20.99 -12.04
CA THR A 207 -1.72 -19.91 -11.88
C THR A 207 -3.15 -20.43 -12.00
N GLU A 208 -3.45 -21.38 -12.87
CA GLU A 208 -4.78 -21.98 -13.00
C GLU A 208 -5.15 -22.89 -11.82
N LYS A 209 -4.22 -23.74 -11.33
CA LYS A 209 -4.50 -24.69 -10.23
C LYS A 209 -4.50 -24.06 -8.85
N ASN A 210 -3.70 -23.01 -8.63
CA ASN A 210 -3.61 -22.30 -7.35
C ASN A 210 -4.21 -20.89 -7.43
N ALA A 211 -5.08 -20.63 -8.40
CA ALA A 211 -5.67 -19.32 -8.68
C ALA A 211 -6.33 -18.68 -7.45
N ASN A 212 -6.84 -19.51 -6.55
CA ASN A 212 -7.60 -19.04 -5.40
C ASN A 212 -7.03 -19.64 -4.13
N TYR A 213 -6.36 -18.83 -3.31
CA TYR A 213 -6.28 -19.12 -1.90
C TYR A 213 -7.72 -19.27 -1.39
N ILE A 214 -8.03 -20.44 -0.84
CA ILE A 214 -9.28 -20.62 -0.10
C ILE A 214 -9.12 -19.84 1.18
N ARG A 215 -9.52 -18.57 1.13
CA ARG A 215 -9.53 -17.71 2.30
C ARG A 215 -10.49 -18.34 3.31
N PRO A 216 -10.02 -18.80 4.49
CA PRO A 216 -10.94 -19.20 5.53
C PRO A 216 -11.82 -17.99 5.85
N ASP A 217 -13.11 -18.25 6.12
CA ASP A 217 -14.06 -17.18 6.42
C ASP A 217 -13.46 -16.24 7.47
N LYS A 218 -13.55 -14.93 7.20
CA LYS A 218 -13.18 -13.92 8.20
C LYS A 218 -13.89 -14.31 9.50
N LEU A 219 -13.22 -14.25 10.63
CA LEU A 219 -13.82 -14.58 11.94
C LEU A 219 -15.19 -13.90 12.13
N VAL A 220 -15.31 -12.65 11.67
CA VAL A 220 -16.57 -11.90 11.67
C VAL A 220 -17.68 -12.56 10.84
N VAL A 221 -17.38 -13.04 9.64
CA VAL A 221 -18.35 -13.74 8.76
C VAL A 221 -18.74 -15.09 9.35
N LYS A 222 -17.77 -15.82 9.93
CA LYS A 222 -18.03 -17.06 10.66
C LYS A 222 -19.06 -16.87 11.79
N TYR A 223 -18.95 -15.78 12.57
CA TYR A 223 -19.90 -15.47 13.65
C TYR A 223 -21.18 -14.72 13.20
N GLU A 224 -21.20 -14.16 11.99
CA GLU A 224 -22.41 -13.59 11.36
C GLU A 224 -23.32 -14.71 10.83
N GLN A 225 -22.72 -15.80 10.33
CA GLN A 225 -23.42 -16.97 9.78
C GLN A 225 -23.80 -18.03 10.82
N GLU A 226 -23.31 -17.97 12.06
CA GLU A 226 -23.71 -18.86 13.17
C GLU A 226 -25.16 -18.61 13.66
N ASN A 227 -26.08 -18.20 12.78
CA ASN A 227 -27.52 -18.39 12.95
C ASN A 227 -27.92 -19.83 12.57
N SER A 228 -27.21 -20.84 13.09
CA SER A 228 -27.69 -22.21 12.98
C SER A 228 -28.88 -22.39 13.93
N GLU A 229 -30.01 -22.91 13.43
CA GLU A 229 -31.23 -23.17 14.20
C GLU A 229 -31.03 -24.14 15.38
N ASN A 230 -29.83 -24.73 15.52
CA ASN A 230 -29.47 -25.73 16.53
C ASN A 230 -28.32 -25.32 17.46
N SER A 231 -27.88 -24.05 17.49
CA SER A 231 -26.90 -23.62 18.50
C SER A 231 -27.61 -23.09 19.76
N SER A 232 -27.13 -23.50 20.93
CA SER A 232 -27.52 -22.93 22.24
C SER A 232 -26.96 -21.50 22.46
N LEU A 233 -26.31 -20.93 21.44
CA LEU A 233 -25.71 -19.60 21.48
C LEU A 233 -26.76 -18.55 21.09
N GLN A 234 -26.73 -17.39 21.77
CA GLN A 234 -27.64 -16.29 21.44
C GLN A 234 -27.41 -15.83 19.99
N LYS A 235 -28.51 -15.65 19.24
CA LYS A 235 -28.47 -15.03 17.90
C LYS A 235 -27.66 -13.75 17.96
N ASN A 236 -26.67 -13.65 17.09
CA ASN A 236 -25.81 -12.49 16.99
C ASN A 236 -26.63 -11.29 16.50
N LYS A 237 -26.88 -10.31 17.40
CA LYS A 237 -27.66 -9.10 17.10
C LYS A 237 -26.80 -7.95 16.57
N TYR A 238 -25.50 -8.16 16.37
CA TYR A 238 -24.59 -7.12 15.91
C TYR A 238 -24.64 -6.96 14.38
N ASP A 239 -24.79 -5.71 13.94
CA ASP A 239 -24.72 -5.30 12.54
C ASP A 239 -23.25 -5.01 12.18
N PHE A 240 -22.56 -6.01 11.66
CA PHE A 240 -21.13 -5.89 11.30
C PHE A 240 -20.89 -4.99 10.08
N LEU A 241 -21.91 -4.77 9.24
CA LEU A 241 -21.83 -3.86 8.10
C LEU A 241 -21.79 -2.40 8.55
N LYS A 242 -22.49 -2.04 9.64
CA LYS A 242 -22.36 -0.70 10.26
C LYS A 242 -20.96 -0.37 10.74
N LEU A 243 -20.15 -1.35 11.16
CA LEU A 243 -18.77 -1.11 11.63
C LEU A 243 -17.82 -0.74 10.49
N ARG A 244 -18.10 -1.18 9.26
CA ARG A 244 -17.28 -0.89 8.08
C ARG A 244 -17.51 0.51 7.52
N ASN A 245 -18.66 1.11 7.83
CA ASN A 245 -19.12 2.37 7.28
C ASN A 245 -19.20 3.47 8.35
N PHE A 246 -18.24 3.52 9.27
CA PHE A 246 -18.15 4.68 10.16
C PHE A 246 -17.72 5.90 9.33
N LYS A 247 -18.71 6.75 9.04
CA LYS A 247 -18.56 8.03 8.35
C LYS A 247 -17.92 9.05 9.29
N ASP A 248 -16.59 9.12 9.31
CA ASP A 248 -15.84 10.07 10.13
C ASP A 248 -15.94 11.52 9.64
N ASP A 249 -16.39 11.72 8.39
CA ASP A 249 -16.81 13.02 7.85
C ASP A 249 -18.06 13.60 8.54
N SER A 250 -18.89 12.72 9.12
CA SER A 250 -20.12 13.07 9.85
C SER A 250 -19.88 13.11 11.36
N VAL A 251 -19.01 14.04 11.79
CA VAL A 251 -18.76 14.25 13.21
C VAL A 251 -20.07 14.69 13.89
N ARG A 252 -20.59 13.85 14.79
CA ARG A 252 -21.77 14.22 15.59
C ARG A 252 -21.47 15.51 16.35
N SER A 253 -22.43 16.44 16.35
CA SER A 253 -22.37 17.64 17.16
C SER A 253 -22.11 17.27 18.62
N TYR A 254 -20.92 17.57 19.13
CA TYR A 254 -20.59 17.30 20.53
C TYR A 254 -21.13 18.43 21.40
N THR A 255 -21.88 18.06 22.44
CA THR A 255 -22.21 19.01 23.50
C THR A 255 -21.02 19.09 24.44
N SER A 256 -20.38 20.27 24.54
CA SER A 256 -19.31 20.49 25.50
C SER A 256 -19.82 20.21 26.92
N THR A 257 -19.36 19.11 27.50
CA THR A 257 -19.59 18.78 28.90
C THR A 257 -18.29 18.94 29.67
N LYS A 258 -18.39 19.37 30.93
CA LYS A 258 -17.24 19.47 31.82
C LYS A 258 -16.65 18.07 32.00
N TYR A 259 -15.38 17.89 31.66
CA TYR A 259 -14.69 16.62 31.81
C TYR A 259 -14.72 16.21 33.29
N ASN A 260 -15.52 15.21 33.62
CA ASN A 260 -15.48 14.54 34.91
C ASN A 260 -14.58 13.32 34.74
N ASN A 261 -13.49 13.27 35.51
CA ASN A 261 -12.64 12.08 35.65
C ASN A 261 -13.49 10.90 36.14
N VAL A 262 -14.10 10.17 35.22
CA VAL A 262 -14.59 8.82 35.49
C VAL A 262 -13.51 7.89 34.97
N ALA A 263 -12.58 7.53 35.84
CA ALA A 263 -11.73 6.38 35.59
C ALA A 263 -12.63 5.16 35.58
N THR A 264 -12.99 4.67 34.39
CA THR A 264 -13.49 3.31 34.26
C THR A 264 -12.35 2.38 34.67
N PRO A 265 -12.59 1.34 35.51
CA PRO A 265 -11.57 0.36 35.77
C PRO A 265 -11.21 -0.31 34.45
N LEU A 266 -10.00 -0.03 33.97
CA LEU A 266 -9.35 -0.77 32.90
C LEU A 266 -9.40 -2.25 33.27
N PHE A 267 -10.21 -3.04 32.58
CA PHE A 267 -10.18 -4.49 32.75
C PHE A 267 -9.10 -5.07 31.83
N ILE A 268 -7.97 -5.45 32.43
CA ILE A 268 -6.93 -6.23 31.78
C ILE A 268 -7.25 -7.71 32.04
N ILE A 269 -7.40 -8.52 30.98
CA ILE A 269 -7.43 -9.97 31.09
C ILE A 269 -6.00 -10.47 30.79
N PRO A 270 -5.17 -10.80 31.79
CA PRO A 270 -3.91 -11.46 31.52
C PRO A 270 -4.20 -12.88 31.04
N VAL A 271 -3.78 -13.20 29.81
CA VAL A 271 -3.72 -14.59 29.34
C VAL A 271 -2.40 -15.17 29.82
N LEU A 272 -2.43 -16.00 30.86
CA LEU A 272 -1.31 -16.84 31.26
C LEU A 272 -1.33 -18.10 30.40
N ARG A 273 -0.37 -18.21 29.49
CA ARG A 273 -0.10 -19.43 28.74
C ARG A 273 1.03 -20.19 29.45
N PHE A 274 0.75 -21.41 29.90
CA PHE A 274 1.76 -22.36 30.34
C PHE A 274 2.16 -23.22 29.15
N ASP A 275 3.32 -22.96 28.57
CA ASP A 275 3.93 -23.89 27.63
C ASP A 275 4.82 -24.85 28.44
N ASN A 276 4.35 -26.10 28.59
CA ASN A 276 5.20 -27.18 29.08
C ASN A 276 6.09 -27.63 27.92
N TYR A 277 7.33 -27.16 27.92
CA TYR A 277 8.38 -27.79 27.13
C TYR A 277 8.98 -28.93 27.96
N THR A 278 8.66 -30.17 27.59
CA THR A 278 9.47 -31.35 27.93
C THR A 278 10.62 -31.51 26.96
#